data_AF-Q7X9U2-F1
#
_entry.id   AF-Q7X9U2-F1
#
_cell.length_a   1.000
_cell.length_b   1.000
_cell.length_c   1.000
_cell.angle_alpha   90.00
_cell.angle_beta   90.00
_cell.angle_gamma   90.00
#
_symmetry.space_group_name_H-M   'P 1'
#
loop_
_entity.id
_entity.type
_entity.pdbx_description
1 polymer ?
#
loop_
_entity_poly.entity_id
_entity_poly.type
_entity_poly.pdbx_seq_one_letter_code
_entity_poly.pdbx_strand_id
1 'polypeptide(L)'
;GLPPAMAAYGHRVMTVSPRYDQYKDAWDTGVTVELQVGDKIETVRFFHCFKRGVDRVFVDHPLFLERVWGKTASKIYGPVTGEDYKDNQLRFSLLCLAAPEAPRVLNLNSNKYFSGPYGEDIIFVANDWHTALLPCYLKARYQSKGIYMSAKVAFCIHNIAYQGRFSFADFSLLNLPDSFKSSFDFIDGYDKPIKGRKINWMKAGMLESNIVLTVSPYYAKELVSSNDKGVELDNIGRKVGVLGIVNGMDVQEWNPFTDKYTDVKYDATAVVDAKPILKEAL
;
A
#
# COMPACT_ATOMS: atom_id res chain seq x y z
N GLY A 1 5.25 14.29 -2.32
CA GLY A 1 4.77 13.02 -1.73
C GLY A 1 5.62 12.60 -0.53
N LEU A 2 5.09 11.75 0.36
CA LEU A 2 5.74 11.37 1.62
C LEU A 2 7.13 10.70 1.46
N PRO A 3 7.34 9.69 0.59
CA PRO A 3 8.64 9.02 0.51
C PRO A 3 9.81 9.94 0.11
N PRO A 4 9.68 10.83 -0.92
CA PRO A 4 10.71 11.84 -1.19
C PRO A 4 10.97 12.81 -0.04
N ALA A 5 9.94 13.19 0.73
CA ALA A 5 10.12 14.05 1.90
C ALA A 5 10.95 13.34 2.98
N MET A 6 10.67 12.06 3.27
CA MET A 6 11.46 11.26 4.21
C MET A 6 12.91 11.07 3.74
N ALA A 7 13.13 10.88 2.43
CA ALA A 7 14.48 10.82 1.87
C ALA A 7 15.23 12.15 2.03
N ALA A 8 14.54 13.29 1.89
CA ALA A 8 15.11 14.62 2.13
C ALA A 8 15.51 14.85 3.60
N TYR A 9 14.86 14.16 4.55
CA TYR A 9 15.25 14.13 5.96
C TYR A 9 16.42 13.16 6.28
N GLY A 10 17.02 12.53 5.26
CA GLY A 10 18.21 11.69 5.42
C GLY A 10 17.93 10.20 5.63
N HIS A 11 16.68 9.76 5.53
CA HIS A 11 16.35 8.34 5.59
C HIS A 11 16.64 7.63 4.26
N ARG A 12 17.03 6.35 4.32
CA ARG A 12 17.04 5.47 3.14
C ARG A 12 15.62 4.95 2.91
N VAL A 13 15.01 5.31 1.78
CA VAL A 13 13.57 5.09 1.55
C VAL A 13 13.32 4.26 0.31
N MET A 14 12.54 3.19 0.45
CA MET A 14 12.08 2.33 -0.65
C MET A 14 10.55 2.39 -0.76
N THR A 15 10.02 2.37 -1.98
CA THR A 15 8.62 2.04 -2.24
C THR A 15 8.53 0.75 -3.02
N VAL A 16 7.69 -0.19 -2.61
CA VAL A 16 7.41 -1.43 -3.36
C VAL A 16 5.96 -1.41 -3.83
N SER A 17 5.74 -1.65 -5.11
CA SER A 17 4.40 -1.72 -5.70
C SER A 17 4.35 -2.71 -6.86
N PRO A 18 3.18 -3.17 -7.32
CA PRO A 18 3.11 -4.01 -8.50
C PRO A 18 3.51 -3.27 -9.78
N ARG A 19 4.09 -4.00 -10.74
CA ARG A 19 4.34 -3.52 -12.10
C ARG A 19 3.13 -3.80 -12.98
N TYR A 20 2.28 -2.80 -13.16
CA TYR A 20 1.07 -2.91 -13.98
C TYR A 20 1.31 -2.58 -15.46
N ASP A 21 2.46 -2.01 -15.79
CA ASP A 21 2.80 -1.59 -17.15
C ASP A 21 4.33 -1.55 -17.33
N GLN A 22 4.74 -1.39 -18.59
CA GLN A 22 6.15 -1.29 -18.97
C GLN A 22 6.65 0.14 -18.76
N TYR A 23 6.86 0.53 -17.51
CA TYR A 23 7.33 1.87 -17.14
C TYR A 23 8.68 2.19 -17.80
N LYS A 24 8.74 3.29 -18.56
CA LYS A 24 9.92 3.70 -19.34
C LYS A 24 11.17 3.93 -18.49
N ASP A 25 11.00 4.41 -17.26
CA ASP A 25 12.09 4.78 -16.34
C ASP A 25 12.45 3.67 -15.34
N ALA A 26 11.87 2.47 -15.47
CA ALA A 26 12.19 1.32 -14.63
C ALA A 26 13.00 0.27 -15.41
N TRP A 27 14.13 -0.18 -14.84
CA TRP A 27 14.97 -1.23 -15.42
C TRP A 27 14.82 -2.55 -14.64
N ASP A 28 15.00 -3.68 -15.31
CA ASP A 28 15.04 -5.00 -14.68
C ASP A 28 16.30 -5.11 -13.82
N THR A 29 16.17 -5.52 -12.57
CA THR A 29 17.32 -5.75 -11.67
C THR A 29 18.04 -7.07 -11.94
N GLY A 30 17.42 -7.96 -12.73
CA GLY A 30 17.89 -9.33 -12.95
C GLY A 30 17.67 -10.27 -11.76
N VAL A 31 17.07 -9.77 -10.66
CA VAL A 31 16.81 -10.55 -9.46
C VAL A 31 15.41 -11.16 -9.52
N THR A 32 15.35 -12.47 -9.28
CA THR A 32 14.11 -13.25 -9.22
C THR A 32 13.96 -13.92 -7.86
N VAL A 33 12.73 -14.06 -7.38
CA VAL A 33 12.42 -14.81 -6.16
C VAL A 33 11.21 -15.72 -6.38
N GLU A 34 11.30 -16.94 -5.88
CA GLU A 34 10.21 -17.91 -5.87
C GLU A 34 9.39 -17.79 -4.58
N LEU A 35 8.07 -17.68 -4.72
CA LEU A 35 7.14 -17.46 -3.62
C LEU A 35 6.01 -18.50 -3.67
N GLN A 36 5.82 -19.24 -2.57
CA GLN A 36 4.64 -20.08 -2.42
C GLN A 36 3.39 -19.21 -2.17
N VAL A 37 2.47 -19.17 -3.14
CA VAL A 37 1.19 -18.46 -3.07
C VAL A 37 0.05 -19.44 -3.34
N GLY A 38 -0.79 -19.68 -2.35
CA GLY A 38 -1.75 -20.78 -2.38
C GLY A 38 -1.05 -22.13 -2.64
N ASP A 39 -1.51 -22.85 -3.64
CA ASP A 39 -1.01 -24.16 -4.06
C ASP A 39 0.16 -24.10 -5.04
N LYS A 40 0.59 -22.91 -5.48
CA LYS A 40 1.61 -22.73 -6.51
C LYS A 40 2.87 -22.05 -5.98
N ILE A 41 3.98 -22.31 -6.66
CA ILE A 41 5.19 -21.52 -6.56
C ILE A 41 5.18 -20.53 -7.73
N GLU A 42 5.13 -19.25 -7.43
CA GLU A 42 5.15 -18.16 -8.39
C GLU A 42 6.52 -17.49 -8.39
N THR A 43 7.06 -17.19 -9.57
CA THR A 43 8.35 -16.47 -9.69
C THR A 43 8.11 -15.00 -9.96
N VAL A 44 8.58 -14.12 -9.08
CA VAL A 44 8.52 -12.67 -9.28
C VAL A 44 9.88 -12.13 -9.71
N ARG A 45 9.86 -11.06 -10.49
CA ARG A 45 11.03 -10.24 -10.79
C ARG A 45 10.90 -8.87 -10.17
N PHE A 46 12.02 -8.21 -9.93
CA PHE A 46 12.03 -6.84 -9.44
C PHE A 46 12.57 -5.88 -10.50
N PHE A 47 11.78 -4.87 -10.81
CA PHE A 47 12.20 -3.71 -11.58
C PHE A 47 12.51 -2.56 -10.62
N HIS A 48 13.44 -1.68 -11.00
CA HIS A 48 13.89 -0.59 -10.14
C HIS A 48 13.96 0.73 -10.90
N CYS A 49 13.68 1.82 -10.19
CA CYS A 49 13.87 3.20 -10.61
C CYS A 49 14.32 4.03 -9.41
N PHE A 50 15.37 4.82 -9.54
CA PHE A 50 15.80 5.76 -8.50
C PHE A 50 15.41 7.19 -8.85
N LYS A 51 14.55 7.81 -8.03
CA LYS A 51 14.01 9.15 -8.32
C LYS A 51 13.70 9.94 -7.06
N ARG A 52 14.17 11.20 -7.01
CA ARG A 52 13.98 12.12 -5.86
C ARG A 52 14.44 11.50 -4.53
N GLY A 53 15.58 10.81 -4.55
CA GLY A 53 16.18 10.18 -3.36
C GLY A 53 15.52 8.88 -2.91
N VAL A 54 14.55 8.35 -3.66
CA VAL A 54 13.77 7.15 -3.30
C VAL A 54 14.06 6.03 -4.28
N ASP A 55 14.32 4.84 -3.74
CA ASP A 55 14.36 3.59 -4.49
C ASP A 55 12.94 3.08 -4.74
N ARG A 56 12.51 3.08 -6.00
CA ARG A 56 11.18 2.62 -6.40
C ARG A 56 11.31 1.25 -7.02
N VAL A 57 10.78 0.25 -6.32
CA VAL A 57 10.81 -1.14 -6.72
C VAL A 57 9.43 -1.55 -7.20
N PHE A 58 9.38 -2.24 -8.34
CA PHE A 58 8.17 -2.76 -8.93
C PHE A 58 8.23 -4.28 -9.01
N VAL A 59 7.24 -4.96 -8.43
CA VAL A 59 7.08 -6.42 -8.48
C VAL A 59 6.46 -6.78 -9.81
N ASP A 60 7.23 -7.43 -10.68
CA ASP A 60 6.81 -7.88 -12.00
C ASP A 60 6.33 -9.33 -11.95
N HIS A 61 5.11 -9.53 -12.45
CA HIS A 61 4.44 -10.83 -12.55
C HIS A 61 3.29 -10.74 -13.57
N PRO A 62 2.96 -11.83 -14.31
CA PRO A 62 1.81 -11.88 -15.23
C PRO A 62 0.49 -11.41 -14.60
N LEU A 63 0.23 -11.80 -13.34
CA LEU A 63 -0.97 -11.38 -12.59
C LEU A 63 -1.13 -9.85 -12.44
N PHE A 64 -0.08 -9.06 -12.68
CA PHE A 64 -0.15 -7.60 -12.68
C PHE A 64 -0.09 -7.04 -14.10
N LEU A 65 0.95 -7.40 -14.87
CA LEU A 65 1.25 -6.80 -16.15
C LEU A 65 0.22 -7.17 -17.23
N GLU A 66 -0.24 -8.42 -17.27
CA GLU A 66 -1.17 -8.89 -18.31
C GLU A 66 -2.62 -8.46 -18.07
N ARG A 67 -2.92 -7.90 -16.90
CA ARG A 67 -4.28 -7.45 -16.53
C ARG A 67 -4.65 -6.11 -17.14
N VAL A 68 -3.67 -5.29 -17.49
CA VAL A 68 -3.92 -3.95 -18.03
C VAL A 68 -3.24 -3.84 -19.39
N TRP A 69 -4.01 -4.12 -20.47
CA TRP A 69 -3.51 -3.93 -21.83
C TRP A 69 -3.75 -2.49 -22.30
N GLY A 70 -2.68 -1.83 -22.78
CA GLY A 70 -2.67 -0.39 -23.07
C GLY A 70 -2.33 0.44 -21.82
N LYS A 71 -1.68 1.61 -22.02
CA LYS A 71 -1.21 2.51 -20.93
C LYS A 71 -2.15 2.43 -19.74
N THR A 72 -1.62 1.99 -18.59
CA THR A 72 -2.39 1.61 -17.39
C THR A 72 -3.57 2.56 -17.18
N ALA A 73 -4.76 2.13 -17.62
CA ALA A 73 -5.97 2.88 -17.33
C ALA A 73 -6.32 2.67 -15.85
N SER A 74 -7.44 3.24 -15.40
CA SER A 74 -7.99 3.10 -14.04
C SER A 74 -8.40 1.66 -13.63
N LYS A 75 -7.97 0.62 -14.36
CA LYS A 75 -8.41 -0.79 -14.23
C LYS A 75 -7.49 -1.65 -13.37
N ILE A 76 -6.88 -1.05 -12.34
CA ILE A 76 -5.92 -1.72 -11.46
C ILE A 76 -6.59 -2.83 -10.66
N TYR A 77 -7.77 -2.55 -10.09
CA TYR A 77 -8.45 -3.44 -9.15
C TYR A 77 -9.56 -4.27 -9.79
N GLY A 78 -9.99 -3.89 -10.99
CA GLY A 78 -11.11 -4.51 -11.69
C GLY A 78 -11.25 -4.05 -13.14
N PRO A 79 -12.03 -4.77 -13.96
CA PRO A 79 -12.25 -4.42 -15.36
C PRO A 79 -13.08 -3.13 -15.52
N VAL A 80 -13.96 -2.84 -14.56
CA VAL A 80 -14.81 -1.66 -14.48
C VAL A 80 -14.97 -1.22 -13.02
N THR A 81 -15.37 0.03 -12.79
CA THR A 81 -15.64 0.54 -11.44
C THR A 81 -16.78 -0.26 -10.77
N GLY A 82 -16.54 -0.73 -9.55
CA GLY A 82 -17.52 -1.51 -8.77
C GLY A 82 -17.48 -3.02 -8.99
N GLU A 83 -16.66 -3.51 -9.93
CA GLU A 83 -16.41 -4.94 -10.13
C GLU A 83 -14.93 -5.24 -9.95
N ASP A 84 -14.57 -6.06 -8.96
CA ASP A 84 -13.18 -6.44 -8.69
C ASP A 84 -12.76 -7.67 -9.51
N TYR A 85 -11.45 -7.78 -9.82
CA TYR A 85 -10.92 -9.03 -10.34
C TYR A 85 -10.98 -10.15 -9.27
N LYS A 86 -11.39 -11.34 -9.71
CA LYS A 86 -11.48 -12.53 -8.84
C LYS A 86 -10.13 -12.96 -8.24
N ASP A 87 -9.03 -12.63 -8.89
CA ASP A 87 -7.67 -12.97 -8.47
C ASP A 87 -7.00 -11.90 -7.59
N ASN A 88 -7.72 -10.85 -7.16
CA ASN A 88 -7.18 -9.80 -6.30
C ASN A 88 -6.55 -10.36 -5.01
N GLN A 89 -7.16 -11.38 -4.40
CA GLN A 89 -6.60 -12.05 -3.24
C GLN A 89 -5.23 -12.67 -3.53
N LEU A 90 -5.06 -13.36 -4.67
CA LEU A 90 -3.78 -13.94 -5.05
C LEU A 90 -2.74 -12.85 -5.35
N ARG A 91 -3.15 -11.84 -6.12
CA ARG A 91 -2.31 -10.69 -6.51
C ARG A 91 -1.73 -9.94 -5.31
N PHE A 92 -2.57 -9.60 -4.34
CA PHE A 92 -2.13 -8.81 -3.19
C PHE A 92 -1.45 -9.66 -2.11
N SER A 93 -1.75 -10.97 -2.03
CA SER A 93 -0.92 -11.93 -1.29
C SER A 93 0.49 -12.00 -1.88
N LEU A 94 0.63 -12.13 -3.20
CA LEU A 94 1.91 -12.12 -3.90
C LEU A 94 2.71 -10.84 -3.63
N LEU A 95 2.07 -9.67 -3.69
CA LEU A 95 2.70 -8.39 -3.35
C LEU A 95 3.23 -8.39 -1.91
N CYS A 96 2.42 -8.85 -0.95
CA CYS A 96 2.81 -8.88 0.46
C CYS A 96 3.92 -9.88 0.78
N LEU A 97 4.06 -10.93 -0.04
CA LEU A 97 5.15 -11.90 0.04
C LEU A 97 6.42 -11.40 -0.63
N ALA A 98 6.31 -10.70 -1.77
CA ALA A 98 7.46 -10.16 -2.49
C ALA A 98 8.07 -8.93 -1.81
N ALA A 99 7.26 -8.09 -1.15
CA ALA A 99 7.73 -6.83 -0.59
C ALA A 99 8.81 -6.98 0.51
N PRO A 100 8.73 -7.95 1.44
CA PRO A 100 9.80 -8.22 2.40
C PRO A 100 11.04 -8.91 1.79
N GLU A 101 10.99 -9.40 0.55
CA GLU A 101 12.19 -9.95 -0.11
C GLU A 101 13.07 -8.83 -0.65
N ALA A 102 12.47 -7.80 -1.25
CA ALA A 102 13.20 -6.70 -1.90
C ALA A 102 14.32 -6.07 -1.03
N PRO A 103 14.11 -5.77 0.27
CA PRO A 103 15.16 -5.17 1.10
C PRO A 103 16.35 -6.09 1.37
N ARG A 104 16.17 -7.41 1.29
CA ARG A 104 17.20 -8.42 1.52
C ARG A 104 17.97 -8.76 0.25
N VAL A 105 17.27 -8.90 -0.88
CA VAL A 105 17.86 -9.46 -2.11
C VAL A 105 18.38 -8.40 -3.08
N LEU A 106 17.87 -7.17 -3.03
CA LEU A 106 18.27 -6.12 -3.97
C LEU A 106 19.49 -5.35 -3.46
N ASN A 107 20.59 -5.42 -4.21
CA ASN A 107 21.79 -4.62 -3.97
C ASN A 107 21.67 -3.26 -4.70
N LEU A 108 21.29 -2.21 -3.97
CA LEU A 108 20.95 -0.90 -4.55
C LEU A 108 22.00 0.16 -4.20
N ASN A 109 22.68 0.68 -5.23
CA ASN A 109 23.82 1.60 -5.10
C ASN A 109 23.58 2.99 -5.71
N SER A 110 22.31 3.33 -5.99
CA SER A 110 21.96 4.62 -6.61
C SER A 110 22.04 5.80 -5.63
N ASN A 111 22.07 5.54 -4.32
CA ASN A 111 22.12 6.57 -3.28
C ASN A 111 23.58 6.91 -2.93
N LYS A 112 23.89 8.19 -2.73
CA LYS A 112 25.24 8.66 -2.36
C LYS A 112 25.67 8.31 -0.92
N TYR A 113 24.72 8.06 -0.02
CA TYR A 113 24.98 7.81 1.40
C TYR A 113 24.79 6.35 1.80
N PHE A 114 24.07 5.57 0.99
CA PHE A 114 23.73 4.20 1.28
C PHE A 114 24.01 3.30 0.07
N SER A 115 24.55 2.11 0.32
CA SER A 115 24.87 1.11 -0.70
C SER A 115 24.46 -0.27 -0.20
N GLY A 116 24.47 -1.28 -1.07
CA GLY A 116 24.14 -2.64 -0.68
C GLY A 116 22.63 -2.90 -0.51
N PRO A 117 22.26 -4.04 0.08
CA PRO A 117 20.89 -4.31 0.50
C PRO A 117 20.42 -3.32 1.58
N TYR A 118 19.11 -3.21 1.75
CA TYR A 118 18.50 -2.42 2.83
C TYR A 118 18.67 -3.10 4.19
N GLY A 119 18.77 -4.43 4.20
CA GLY A 119 18.99 -5.22 5.42
C GLY A 119 17.70 -5.55 6.15
N GLU A 120 17.78 -5.68 7.48
CA GLU A 120 16.68 -6.18 8.31
C GLU A 120 16.13 -5.18 9.33
N ASP A 121 16.84 -4.08 9.57
CA ASP A 121 16.39 -3.02 10.47
C ASP A 121 15.53 -2.00 9.73
N ILE A 122 14.25 -2.35 9.57
CA ILE A 122 13.33 -1.68 8.65
C ILE A 122 12.00 -1.35 9.32
N ILE A 123 11.47 -0.16 9.01
CA ILE A 123 10.07 0.18 9.24
C ILE A 123 9.32 -0.01 7.94
N PHE A 124 8.46 -1.03 7.88
CA PHE A 124 7.52 -1.22 6.78
C PHE A 124 6.30 -0.32 6.99
N VAL A 125 5.92 0.41 5.95
CA VAL A 125 4.66 1.16 5.92
C VAL A 125 3.71 0.47 4.96
N ALA A 126 2.76 -0.28 5.51
CA ALA A 126 1.73 -1.00 4.76
C ALA A 126 0.53 -0.06 4.55
N ASN A 127 0.19 0.20 3.29
CA ASN A 127 -0.85 1.13 2.86
C ASN A 127 -2.11 0.37 2.40
N ASP A 128 -3.23 0.58 3.11
CA ASP A 128 -4.54 -0.04 2.88
C ASP A 128 -4.58 -1.57 2.84
N TRP A 129 -5.79 -2.11 2.66
CA TRP A 129 -6.08 -3.55 2.70
C TRP A 129 -5.19 -4.40 1.77
N HIS A 130 -4.77 -3.86 0.62
CA HIS A 130 -3.90 -4.54 -0.34
C HIS A 130 -2.56 -4.99 0.27
N THR A 131 -2.09 -4.32 1.32
CA THR A 131 -0.82 -4.62 1.98
C THR A 131 -1.01 -5.12 3.42
N ALA A 132 -2.26 -5.34 3.84
CA ALA A 132 -2.59 -5.68 5.22
C ALA A 132 -2.12 -7.10 5.64
N LEU A 133 -1.74 -7.95 4.68
CA LEU A 133 -1.10 -9.24 4.98
C LEU A 133 0.37 -9.13 5.36
N LEU A 134 1.05 -8.03 5.01
CA LEU A 134 2.48 -7.82 5.28
C LEU A 134 2.85 -8.08 6.75
N PRO A 135 2.18 -7.50 7.77
CA PRO A 135 2.53 -7.78 9.16
C PRO A 135 2.32 -9.24 9.55
N CYS A 136 1.31 -9.92 8.98
CA CYS A 136 1.06 -11.33 9.22
C CYS A 136 2.20 -12.19 8.66
N TYR A 137 2.58 -11.96 7.40
CA TYR A 137 3.69 -12.69 6.76
C TYR A 137 5.03 -12.40 7.41
N LEU A 138 5.29 -11.14 7.79
CA LEU A 138 6.52 -10.77 8.49
C LEU A 138 6.70 -11.61 9.76
N LYS A 139 5.67 -11.71 10.59
CA LYS A 139 5.68 -12.53 11.81
C LYS A 139 5.78 -14.03 11.50
N ALA A 140 4.90 -14.53 10.63
CA ALA A 140 4.72 -15.95 10.39
C ALA A 140 5.89 -16.60 9.66
N ARG A 141 6.50 -15.89 8.70
CA ARG A 141 7.50 -16.47 7.78
C ARG A 141 8.93 -16.04 8.07
N TYR A 142 9.14 -14.83 8.58
CA TYR A 142 10.46 -14.26 8.75
C TYR A 142 10.87 -14.26 10.23
N GLN A 143 10.08 -13.62 11.09
CA GLN A 143 10.43 -13.51 12.52
C GLN A 143 10.41 -14.88 13.23
N SER A 144 9.53 -15.79 12.81
CA SER A 144 9.55 -17.20 13.27
C SER A 144 10.86 -17.95 12.96
N LYS A 145 11.66 -17.44 12.02
CA LYS A 145 12.96 -17.98 11.60
C LYS A 145 14.14 -17.10 12.02
N GLY A 146 13.92 -16.10 12.88
CA GLY A 146 14.97 -15.18 13.34
C GLY A 146 15.36 -14.09 12.34
N ILE A 147 14.57 -13.86 11.29
CA ILE A 147 14.77 -12.82 10.28
C ILE A 147 13.86 -11.62 10.58
N TYR A 148 14.31 -10.39 10.33
CA TYR A 148 13.53 -9.16 10.53
C TYR A 148 13.08 -8.97 11.99
N MET A 149 13.91 -9.41 12.95
CA MET A 149 13.56 -9.36 14.38
C MET A 149 13.39 -7.93 14.93
N SER A 150 14.17 -6.97 14.41
CA SER A 150 14.02 -5.55 14.77
C SER A 150 12.96 -4.82 13.95
N ALA A 151 12.56 -5.38 12.80
CA ALA A 151 11.64 -4.72 11.88
C ALA A 151 10.26 -4.45 12.52
N LYS A 152 9.66 -3.33 12.15
CA LYS A 152 8.34 -2.89 12.60
C LYS A 152 7.43 -2.60 11.43
N VAL A 153 6.12 -2.72 11.64
CA VAL A 153 5.10 -2.41 10.65
C VAL A 153 4.18 -1.31 11.15
N ALA A 154 4.12 -0.21 10.40
CA ALA A 154 3.07 0.79 10.49
C ALA A 154 2.01 0.51 9.43
N PHE A 155 0.76 0.31 9.84
CA PHE A 155 -0.35 0.08 8.92
C PHE A 155 -1.17 1.37 8.75
N CYS A 156 -1.15 1.93 7.55
CA CYS A 156 -1.81 3.20 7.21
C CYS A 156 -3.14 2.94 6.47
N ILE A 157 -4.24 3.39 7.07
CA ILE A 157 -5.59 3.35 6.50
C ILE A 157 -5.83 4.67 5.76
N HIS A 158 -5.89 4.66 4.43
CA HIS A 158 -6.33 5.82 3.64
C HIS A 158 -7.84 5.82 3.45
N ASN A 159 -8.46 4.65 3.37
CA ASN A 159 -9.91 4.54 3.23
C ASN A 159 -10.48 3.26 3.87
N ILE A 160 -11.24 3.42 4.95
CA ILE A 160 -11.87 2.33 5.71
C ILE A 160 -12.97 1.57 4.93
N ALA A 161 -13.50 2.15 3.85
CA ALA A 161 -14.58 1.52 3.09
C ALA A 161 -14.10 0.23 2.37
N TYR A 162 -12.82 0.14 2.03
CA TYR A 162 -12.23 -1.00 1.33
C TYR A 162 -11.35 -1.80 2.27
N GLN A 163 -11.80 -2.99 2.65
CA GLN A 163 -11.18 -3.75 3.76
C GLN A 163 -10.57 -5.10 3.35
N GLY A 164 -10.72 -5.52 2.08
CA GLY A 164 -10.36 -6.87 1.66
C GLY A 164 -11.19 -7.93 2.38
N ARG A 165 -12.51 -7.89 2.19
CA ARG A 165 -13.48 -8.85 2.75
C ARG A 165 -13.68 -10.01 1.78
N PHE A 166 -13.14 -11.18 2.10
CA PHE A 166 -13.21 -12.38 1.25
C PHE A 166 -13.94 -13.53 1.96
N SER A 167 -14.20 -14.64 1.25
CA SER A 167 -14.84 -15.82 1.85
C SER A 167 -13.98 -16.35 2.99
N PHE A 168 -14.62 -16.79 4.07
CA PHE A 168 -13.88 -17.39 5.19
C PHE A 168 -13.11 -18.66 4.78
N ALA A 169 -13.60 -19.39 3.78
CA ALA A 169 -12.93 -20.57 3.23
C ALA A 169 -11.59 -20.23 2.57
N ASP A 170 -11.42 -19.00 2.08
CA ASP A 170 -10.23 -18.58 1.33
C ASP A 170 -9.02 -18.32 2.25
N PHE A 171 -9.16 -18.46 3.57
CA PHE A 171 -8.03 -18.32 4.50
C PHE A 171 -6.90 -19.31 4.19
N SER A 172 -7.25 -20.54 3.76
CA SER A 172 -6.26 -21.56 3.42
C SER A 172 -5.35 -21.15 2.27
N LEU A 173 -5.84 -20.31 1.34
CA LEU A 173 -5.06 -19.80 0.21
C LEU A 173 -3.96 -18.82 0.63
N LEU A 174 -4.02 -18.28 1.85
CA LEU A 174 -3.04 -17.32 2.36
C LEU A 174 -1.76 -18.00 2.85
N ASN A 175 -1.72 -19.32 3.03
CA ASN A 175 -0.58 -20.06 3.56
C ASN A 175 -0.06 -19.49 4.90
N LEU A 176 -0.97 -19.02 5.74
CA LEU A 176 -0.69 -18.54 7.10
C LEU A 176 -1.03 -19.64 8.11
N PRO A 177 -0.30 -19.73 9.23
CA PRO A 177 -0.66 -20.62 10.33
C PRO A 177 -2.05 -20.29 10.90
N ASP A 178 -2.78 -21.30 11.38
CA ASP A 178 -4.12 -21.15 11.96
C ASP A 178 -4.16 -20.21 13.16
N SER A 179 -3.02 -19.97 13.84
CA SER A 179 -2.93 -18.99 14.93
C SER A 179 -3.29 -17.55 14.50
N PHE A 180 -3.17 -17.21 13.22
CA PHE A 180 -3.57 -15.91 12.68
C PHE A 180 -5.06 -15.82 12.35
N LYS A 181 -5.77 -16.95 12.25
CA LYS A 181 -7.14 -17.01 11.73
C LYS A 181 -8.11 -16.11 12.48
N SER A 182 -7.94 -15.98 13.80
CA SER A 182 -8.75 -15.10 14.65
C SER A 182 -8.56 -13.60 14.31
N SER A 183 -7.38 -13.21 13.84
CA SER A 183 -7.11 -11.85 13.37
C SER A 183 -7.89 -11.51 12.10
N PHE A 184 -8.17 -12.51 11.25
CA PHE A 184 -8.97 -12.36 10.04
C PHE A 184 -10.47 -12.52 10.25
N ASP A 185 -10.89 -13.30 11.25
CA ASP A 185 -12.29 -13.69 11.46
C ASP A 185 -13.20 -12.46 11.66
N PHE A 186 -14.19 -12.31 10.80
CA PHE A 186 -15.02 -11.12 10.72
C PHE A 186 -16.45 -11.50 10.34
N ILE A 187 -17.42 -10.89 11.01
CA ILE A 187 -18.84 -11.02 10.65
C ILE A 187 -19.22 -9.80 9.83
N ASP A 188 -19.51 -10.02 8.56
CA ASP A 188 -19.90 -9.00 7.60
C ASP A 188 -21.43 -8.83 7.61
N GLY A 189 -21.90 -7.58 7.65
CA GLY A 189 -23.30 -7.22 7.50
C GLY A 189 -23.93 -6.65 8.77
N TYR A 190 -23.96 -5.32 8.87
CA TYR A 190 -24.88 -4.58 9.75
C TYR A 190 -26.31 -4.64 9.23
N ASP A 191 -27.34 -4.95 10.06
CA ASP A 191 -28.80 -4.85 9.80
C ASP A 191 -29.28 -5.01 8.33
N LYS A 192 -28.56 -5.85 7.57
CA LYS A 192 -28.73 -6.14 6.16
C LYS A 192 -29.23 -7.58 6.04
N PRO A 193 -29.94 -7.91 4.96
CA PRO A 193 -30.57 -9.23 4.81
C PRO A 193 -29.57 -10.39 4.77
N ILE A 194 -28.27 -10.11 4.54
CA ILE A 194 -27.23 -11.13 4.44
C ILE A 194 -26.12 -10.81 5.45
N LYS A 195 -26.11 -11.57 6.55
CA LYS A 195 -24.98 -11.65 7.50
C LYS A 195 -24.12 -12.86 7.12
N GLY A 196 -22.80 -12.70 7.11
CA GLY A 196 -21.90 -13.78 6.70
C GLY A 196 -20.54 -13.72 7.37
N ARG A 197 -20.02 -14.90 7.75
CA ARG A 197 -18.64 -15.02 8.22
C ARG A 197 -17.68 -14.86 7.04
N LYS A 198 -16.70 -13.98 7.19
CA LYS A 198 -15.69 -13.63 6.17
C LYS A 198 -14.31 -13.55 6.80
N ILE A 199 -13.29 -13.49 5.96
CA ILE A 199 -11.97 -12.99 6.36
C ILE A 199 -11.90 -11.51 6.02
N ASN A 200 -11.27 -10.71 6.89
CA ASN A 200 -11.08 -9.28 6.71
C ASN A 200 -9.60 -8.94 6.85
N TRP A 201 -8.97 -8.57 5.74
CA TRP A 201 -7.53 -8.31 5.71
C TRP A 201 -7.16 -7.05 6.47
N MET A 202 -7.94 -5.98 6.36
CA MET A 202 -7.69 -4.74 7.09
C MET A 202 -7.75 -4.96 8.61
N LYS A 203 -8.72 -5.75 9.09
CA LYS A 203 -8.79 -6.16 10.50
C LYS A 203 -7.50 -6.87 10.94
N ALA A 204 -7.00 -7.81 10.14
CA ALA A 204 -5.75 -8.50 10.45
C ALA A 204 -4.55 -7.55 10.42
N GLY A 205 -4.46 -6.65 9.44
CA GLY A 205 -3.42 -5.61 9.37
C GLY A 205 -3.40 -4.71 10.60
N MET A 206 -4.56 -4.28 11.07
CA MET A 206 -4.69 -3.48 12.30
C MET A 206 -4.21 -4.25 13.54
N LEU A 207 -4.64 -5.50 13.69
CA LEU A 207 -4.29 -6.33 14.86
C LEU A 207 -2.83 -6.77 14.88
N GLU A 208 -2.25 -7.02 13.71
CA GLU A 208 -0.90 -7.58 13.60
C GLU A 208 0.20 -6.53 13.41
N SER A 209 -0.13 -5.29 13.08
CA SER A 209 0.84 -4.19 12.97
C SER A 209 1.33 -3.69 14.35
N ASN A 210 2.45 -2.97 14.36
CA ASN A 210 2.95 -2.33 15.58
C ASN A 210 2.24 -1.01 15.89
N ILE A 211 1.75 -0.32 14.85
CA ILE A 211 1.03 0.94 14.97
C ILE A 211 0.06 1.09 13.80
N VAL A 212 -1.12 1.62 14.08
CA VAL A 212 -2.12 1.95 13.05
C VAL A 212 -2.19 3.47 12.86
N LEU A 213 -2.05 3.88 11.60
CA LEU A 213 -2.06 5.26 11.16
C LEU A 213 -3.26 5.52 10.24
N THR A 214 -3.67 6.77 10.14
CA THR A 214 -4.58 7.25 9.10
C THR A 214 -4.25 8.68 8.69
N VAL A 215 -4.92 9.17 7.65
CA VAL A 215 -4.55 10.39 6.91
C VAL A 215 -5.07 11.70 7.51
N SER A 216 -5.67 11.67 8.70
CA SER A 216 -6.15 12.86 9.39
C SER A 216 -6.47 12.58 10.87
N PRO A 217 -6.10 13.48 11.82
CA PRO A 217 -6.50 13.37 13.22
C PRO A 217 -8.01 13.30 13.44
N TYR A 218 -8.79 14.02 12.62
CA TYR A 218 -10.25 13.98 12.73
C TYR A 218 -10.81 12.67 12.19
N TYR A 219 -10.28 12.20 11.06
CA TYR A 219 -10.69 10.91 10.49
C TYR A 219 -10.39 9.75 11.47
N ALA A 220 -9.25 9.79 12.17
CA ALA A 220 -8.95 8.83 13.24
C ALA A 220 -10.05 8.77 14.31
N LYS A 221 -10.60 9.94 14.72
CA LYS A 221 -11.72 10.01 15.67
C LYS A 221 -13.01 9.45 15.07
N GLU A 222 -13.30 9.75 13.81
CA GLU A 222 -14.48 9.21 13.12
C GLU A 222 -14.43 7.68 13.05
N LEU A 223 -13.30 7.10 12.62
CA LEU A 223 -13.12 5.66 12.48
C LEU A 223 -13.48 4.87 13.75
N VAL A 224 -13.20 5.43 14.93
CA VAL A 224 -13.38 4.76 16.21
C VAL A 224 -14.66 5.18 16.94
N SER A 225 -15.45 6.09 16.35
CA SER A 225 -16.62 6.70 16.99
C SER A 225 -17.87 5.83 16.93
N SER A 226 -18.10 5.14 15.81
CA SER A 226 -19.29 4.30 15.60
C SER A 226 -19.05 3.21 14.58
N ASN A 227 -19.88 2.17 14.63
CA ASN A 227 -19.83 1.05 13.70
C ASN A 227 -19.94 1.52 12.23
N ASP A 228 -20.86 2.43 11.91
CA ASP A 228 -21.03 2.94 10.54
C ASP A 228 -19.80 3.71 10.04
N LYS A 229 -19.19 4.53 10.89
CA LYS A 229 -18.02 5.34 10.54
C LYS A 229 -16.75 4.51 10.42
N GLY A 230 -16.57 3.52 11.30
CA GLY A 230 -15.48 2.54 11.23
C GLY A 230 -15.76 1.39 10.27
N VAL A 231 -16.93 1.35 9.65
CA VAL A 231 -17.42 0.28 8.77
C VAL A 231 -17.14 -1.09 9.40
N GLU A 232 -17.69 -1.31 10.60
CA GLU A 232 -17.57 -2.54 11.42
C GLU A 232 -16.17 -2.83 12.00
N LEU A 233 -15.21 -1.92 11.84
CA LEU A 233 -13.88 -2.01 12.45
C LEU A 233 -13.63 -0.98 13.57
N ASP A 234 -14.65 -0.23 13.98
CA ASP A 234 -14.54 0.80 15.03
C ASP A 234 -14.02 0.23 16.36
N ASN A 235 -14.55 -0.93 16.77
CA ASN A 235 -14.09 -1.65 17.97
C ASN A 235 -12.61 -2.07 17.87
N ILE A 236 -12.18 -2.50 16.68
CA ILE A 236 -10.79 -2.89 16.44
C ILE A 236 -9.90 -1.64 16.50
N GLY A 237 -10.33 -0.54 15.87
CA GLY A 237 -9.65 0.76 15.94
C GLY A 237 -9.50 1.28 17.37
N ARG A 238 -10.54 1.19 18.20
CA ARG A 238 -10.47 1.53 19.64
C ARG A 238 -9.47 0.66 20.38
N LYS A 239 -9.44 -0.64 20.09
CA LYS A 239 -8.56 -1.62 20.76
C LYS A 239 -7.08 -1.36 20.46
N VAL A 240 -6.75 -1.08 19.20
CA VAL A 240 -5.34 -0.93 18.77
C VAL A 240 -4.84 0.52 18.89
N GLY A 241 -5.75 1.49 18.92
CA GLY A 241 -5.43 2.91 18.80
C GLY A 241 -5.08 3.29 17.36
N VAL A 242 -5.64 4.41 16.88
CA VAL A 242 -5.38 4.92 15.52
C VAL A 242 -4.85 6.35 15.63
N LEU A 243 -3.68 6.61 15.06
CA LEU A 243 -3.11 7.95 14.99
C LEU A 243 -3.35 8.58 13.63
N GLY A 244 -3.88 9.80 13.62
CA GLY A 244 -4.11 10.54 12.39
C GLY A 244 -2.99 11.54 12.09
N ILE A 245 -2.46 11.51 10.87
CA ILE A 245 -1.45 12.45 10.36
C ILE A 245 -1.95 13.03 9.04
N VAL A 246 -2.08 14.35 8.96
CA VAL A 246 -2.63 15.03 7.77
C VAL A 246 -1.70 14.81 6.57
N ASN A 247 -2.27 14.42 5.43
CA ASN A 247 -1.53 14.32 4.17
C ASN A 247 -0.99 15.69 3.72
N GLY A 248 0.26 15.70 3.29
CA GLY A 248 0.82 16.82 2.53
C GLY A 248 0.45 16.77 1.05
N MET A 249 0.91 17.77 0.30
CA MET A 249 0.76 17.87 -1.15
C MET A 249 2.12 18.05 -1.83
N ASP A 250 2.24 17.65 -3.10
CA ASP A 250 3.45 17.93 -3.88
C ASP A 250 3.44 19.35 -4.44
N VAL A 251 4.05 20.28 -3.70
CA VAL A 251 4.14 21.70 -4.07
C VAL A 251 5.07 21.98 -5.25
N GLN A 252 5.76 20.97 -5.81
CA GLN A 252 6.49 21.13 -7.07
C GLN A 252 5.58 20.87 -8.29
N GLU A 253 4.62 19.96 -8.15
CA GLU A 253 3.65 19.65 -9.19
C GLU A 253 2.44 20.59 -9.13
N TRP A 254 1.91 20.83 -7.92
CA TRP A 254 0.75 21.68 -7.68
C TRP A 254 1.20 23.04 -7.14
N ASN A 255 1.62 23.91 -8.06
CA ASN A 255 2.02 25.27 -7.74
C ASN A 255 1.49 26.25 -8.79
N PRO A 256 0.52 27.13 -8.46
CA PRO A 256 -0.07 28.05 -9.44
C PRO A 256 0.95 29.03 -10.04
N PHE A 257 2.08 29.25 -9.38
CA PHE A 257 3.15 30.11 -9.86
C PHE A 257 4.03 29.44 -10.93
N THR A 258 4.15 28.12 -10.90
CA THR A 258 5.02 27.35 -11.81
C THR A 258 4.29 26.22 -12.54
N ASP A 259 2.97 26.21 -12.50
CA ASP A 259 2.15 25.21 -13.18
C ASP A 259 2.57 25.19 -14.66
N LYS A 260 2.35 24.11 -15.39
CA LYS A 260 2.65 24.03 -16.83
C LYS A 260 1.39 23.89 -17.69
N TYR A 261 0.23 23.78 -17.06
CA TYR A 261 -1.06 23.56 -17.72
C TYR A 261 -1.98 24.78 -17.68
N THR A 262 -1.68 25.78 -16.83
CA THR A 262 -2.41 27.05 -16.83
C THR A 262 -1.72 28.09 -17.71
N ASP A 263 -2.46 28.97 -18.39
CA ASP A 263 -1.82 30.01 -19.21
C ASP A 263 -1.34 31.18 -18.36
N VAL A 264 -2.09 31.52 -17.30
CA VAL A 264 -1.75 32.58 -16.36
C VAL A 264 -1.23 31.98 -15.06
N LYS A 265 -0.03 32.41 -14.66
CA LYS A 265 0.59 32.05 -13.37
C LYS A 265 0.25 33.09 -12.33
N TYR A 266 0.07 32.63 -11.10
CA TYR A 266 -0.27 33.52 -10.00
C TYR A 266 0.26 33.02 -8.67
N ASP A 267 0.46 33.96 -7.75
CA ASP A 267 0.70 33.71 -6.35
C ASP A 267 -0.47 34.22 -5.49
N ALA A 268 -0.31 34.24 -4.17
CA ALA A 268 -1.36 34.67 -3.25
C ALA A 268 -1.81 36.14 -3.44
N THR A 269 -0.99 36.99 -4.05
CA THR A 269 -1.29 38.42 -4.24
C THR A 269 -2.06 38.70 -5.53
N ALA A 270 -1.91 37.85 -6.56
CA ALA A 270 -2.52 38.04 -7.88
C ALA A 270 -3.75 37.14 -8.13
N VAL A 271 -4.27 36.49 -7.09
CA VAL A 271 -5.38 35.51 -7.21
C VAL A 271 -6.62 36.12 -7.85
N VAL A 272 -6.99 37.34 -7.45
CA VAL A 272 -8.22 38.00 -7.88
C VAL A 272 -8.17 38.39 -9.35
N ASP A 273 -6.98 38.69 -9.88
CA ASP A 273 -6.81 39.07 -11.29
C ASP A 273 -6.66 37.83 -12.18
N ALA A 274 -5.88 36.84 -11.73
CA ALA A 274 -5.53 35.68 -12.55
C ALA A 274 -6.64 34.62 -12.63
N LYS A 275 -7.34 34.35 -11.52
CA LYS A 275 -8.35 33.26 -11.50
C LYS A 275 -9.56 33.51 -12.39
N PRO A 276 -10.11 34.73 -12.52
CA PRO A 276 -11.18 34.99 -13.49
C PRO A 276 -10.75 34.68 -14.93
N ILE A 277 -9.53 35.07 -15.33
CA ILE A 277 -9.00 34.79 -16.66
C ILE A 277 -8.90 33.28 -16.89
N LEU A 278 -8.33 32.54 -15.93
CA LEU A 278 -8.24 31.08 -16.00
C LEU A 278 -9.62 30.40 -16.04
N LYS A 279 -10.62 31.00 -15.38
CA LYS A 279 -12.00 30.48 -15.38
C LYS A 279 -12.68 30.69 -16.72
N GLU A 280 -12.39 31.79 -17.40
CA GLU A 280 -12.95 32.08 -18.74
C GLU A 280 -12.35 31.18 -19.83
N ALA A 281 -11.13 30.68 -19.61
CA ALA A 281 -10.45 29.76 -20.53
C ALA A 281 -10.87 28.28 -20.42
N LEU A 282 -11.67 27.91 -19.41
CA LEU A 282 -12.15 26.53 -19.14
C LEU A 282 -13.58 26.32 -19.66
#